data_AF-A0A3N6QPT7-F1
#
_entry.id   AF-A0A3N6QPT7-F1
#
_cell.length_a   1.000
_cell.length_b   1.000
_cell.length_c   1.000
_cell.angle_alpha   90.00
_cell.angle_beta   90.00
_cell.angle_gamma   90.00
#
_symmetry.space_group_name_H-M   'P 1'
#
loop_
_entity.id
_entity.type
_entity.pdbx_description
1 polymer ?
#
loop_
_entity_poly.entity_id
_entity_poly.type
_entity_poly.pdbx_seq_one_letter_code
_entity_poly.pdbx_strand_id
1 'polypeptide(L)'
;MKSDDRLGGSLMTGNSFNCQMGIIGAIQPEVFQDLLSQTNLRSAGHFARFNYLWMENKPLTLEEVISGGSAVDVTEDIYKLLVWAAQLPGQKFMFSPDAFKYIVTKISLVETKAMEENNQIMAEFLNKFPGKFLRHCGLLHLLFSYPNEPTNLIPQSVCQVAFDSIVQQQYFIEKVCLLKPEPALSDMLKSLLDYCQRKDKFLSGSDIVTSKKFDKVKPKFTAQVARSYFKDLAEMGYGQLEGSGTRLRFKAFTQNPVEIAEIQS
;
A
#
# COMPACT_ATOMS: atom_id res chain seq x y z
N MET A 1 -36.01 -20.15 -11.82
CA MET A 1 -35.60 -19.56 -10.53
C MET A 1 -34.19 -20.05 -10.20
N LYS A 2 -33.19 -19.23 -10.54
CA LYS A 2 -31.81 -19.17 -10.03
C LYS A 2 -31.17 -17.98 -10.75
N SER A 3 -31.02 -16.89 -10.02
CA SER A 3 -30.38 -15.64 -10.42
C SER A 3 -28.87 -15.80 -10.29
N ASP A 4 -28.16 -15.68 -11.40
CA ASP A 4 -26.70 -15.59 -11.45
C ASP A 4 -26.38 -14.17 -11.95
N ASP A 5 -26.33 -13.22 -11.01
CA ASP A 5 -25.83 -11.86 -11.23
C ASP A 5 -24.30 -11.94 -11.38
N ARG A 6 -23.85 -12.17 -12.61
CA ARG A 6 -22.45 -11.96 -12.99
C ARG A 6 -22.31 -10.54 -13.52
N LEU A 7 -21.76 -9.68 -12.67
CA LEU A 7 -21.17 -8.40 -13.06
C LEU A 7 -20.31 -8.61 -14.31
N GLY A 8 -20.79 -8.06 -15.42
CA GLY A 8 -20.16 -8.18 -16.73
C GLY A 8 -18.77 -7.57 -16.73
N GLY A 9 -17.76 -8.45 -16.77
CA GLY A 9 -16.41 -8.08 -17.16
C GLY A 9 -16.40 -7.72 -18.65
N SER A 10 -16.44 -6.42 -18.94
CA SER A 10 -15.92 -5.92 -20.20
C SER A 10 -14.39 -5.89 -20.08
N LEU A 11 -13.78 -7.00 -20.48
CA LEU A 11 -12.35 -7.12 -20.73
C LEU A 11 -11.98 -6.15 -21.85
N MET A 12 -11.41 -5.00 -21.50
CA MET A 12 -10.66 -4.16 -22.44
C MET A 12 -9.35 -4.89 -22.80
N THR A 13 -9.46 -5.84 -23.73
CA THR A 13 -8.33 -6.42 -24.44
C THR A 13 -7.93 -5.48 -25.58
N GLY A 14 -6.83 -4.76 -25.43
CA GLY A 14 -6.23 -3.99 -26.52
C GLY A 14 -5.54 -2.71 -26.05
N ASN A 15 -4.24 -2.63 -26.35
CA ASN A 15 -3.29 -1.56 -26.06
C ASN A 15 -2.75 -1.50 -24.63
N SER A 16 -1.44 -1.69 -24.53
CA SER A 16 -0.61 -1.34 -23.39
C SER A 16 -0.88 0.12 -23.01
N PHE A 17 -1.68 0.31 -21.96
CA PHE A 17 -1.89 1.61 -21.33
C PHE A 17 -0.58 2.05 -20.70
N ASN A 18 0.26 2.76 -21.46
CA ASN A 18 1.17 3.70 -20.86
C ASN A 18 0.28 4.66 -20.02
N CYS A 19 0.65 4.90 -18.76
CA CYS A 19 -0.09 5.77 -17.84
C CYS A 19 0.93 6.62 -17.08
N GLN A 20 0.68 7.92 -16.95
CA GLN A 20 1.47 8.78 -16.07
C GLN A 20 0.85 8.76 -14.68
N MET A 21 1.70 8.58 -13.66
CA MET A 21 1.27 8.48 -12.27
C MET A 21 1.70 9.75 -11.53
N GLY A 22 0.71 10.54 -11.08
CA GLY A 22 0.96 11.66 -10.17
C GLY A 22 1.03 11.16 -8.72
N ILE A 23 2.15 11.44 -8.05
CA ILE A 23 2.31 11.18 -6.60
C ILE A 23 2.07 12.49 -5.86
N ILE A 24 1.05 12.54 -5.01
CA ILE A 24 0.70 13.72 -4.21
C ILE A 24 0.57 13.32 -2.74
N GLY A 25 1.17 14.07 -1.81
CA GLY A 25 0.98 13.78 -0.39
C GLY A 25 1.80 14.64 0.57
N ALA A 26 1.37 14.64 1.83
CA ALA A 26 2.06 15.24 2.96
C ALA A 26 3.16 14.28 3.46
N ILE A 27 4.24 14.17 2.70
CA ILE A 27 5.41 13.34 3.05
C ILE A 27 6.57 14.21 3.49
N GLN A 28 7.35 13.69 4.43
CA GLN A 28 8.63 14.29 4.82
C GLN A 28 9.59 14.27 3.61
N PRO A 29 10.18 15.42 3.24
CA PRO A 29 11.05 15.52 2.07
C PRO A 29 12.14 14.45 1.99
N GLU A 30 12.73 14.05 3.12
CA GLU A 30 13.72 12.97 3.19
C GLU A 30 13.21 11.62 2.65
N VAL A 31 11.96 11.25 2.92
CA VAL A 31 11.38 9.97 2.45
C VAL A 31 11.14 9.99 0.95
N PHE A 32 10.83 11.16 0.38
CA PHE A 32 10.67 11.30 -1.07
C PHE A 32 12.04 11.26 -1.78
N GLN A 33 13.06 11.89 -1.20
CA GLN A 33 14.44 11.82 -1.69
C GLN A 33 15.02 10.39 -1.62
N ASP A 34 14.73 9.65 -0.54
CA ASP A 34 15.10 8.23 -0.40
C ASP A 34 14.40 7.33 -1.43
N LEU A 35 13.21 7.73 -1.91
CA LEU A 35 12.48 7.00 -2.93
C LEU A 35 13.03 7.25 -4.35
N LEU A 36 13.49 8.48 -4.61
CA LEU A 36 14.07 8.90 -5.89
C LEU A 36 15.53 8.50 -6.04
N SER A 37 16.29 8.46 -4.94
CA SER A 37 17.63 7.90 -4.91
C SER A 37 17.51 6.38 -4.91
N GLN A 38 17.84 5.75 -6.03
CA GLN A 38 17.49 4.37 -6.38
C GLN A 38 18.10 3.25 -5.48
N THR A 39 18.56 3.54 -4.28
CA THR A 39 19.29 2.59 -3.42
C THR A 39 18.39 1.71 -2.55
N ASN A 40 17.10 2.05 -2.34
CA ASN A 40 16.24 1.30 -1.41
C ASN A 40 14.75 1.17 -1.82
N LEU A 41 14.46 0.90 -3.11
CA LEU A 41 13.13 0.44 -3.58
C LEU A 41 12.64 -0.89 -2.94
N ARG A 42 13.43 -1.46 -2.02
CA ARG A 42 13.25 -2.77 -1.40
C ARG A 42 12.15 -2.81 -0.32
N SER A 43 11.75 -1.66 0.22
CA SER A 43 10.69 -1.59 1.24
C SER A 43 9.33 -1.31 0.58
N ALA A 44 8.54 -2.38 0.46
CA ALA A 44 7.16 -2.40 -0.02
C ALA A 44 6.29 -1.25 0.53
N GLY A 45 6.48 -0.87 1.78
CA GLY A 45 5.56 0.00 2.50
C GLY A 45 5.66 1.48 2.21
N HIS A 46 6.71 1.93 1.51
CA HIS A 46 6.82 3.34 1.16
C HIS A 46 5.75 3.75 0.14
N PHE A 47 5.42 2.88 -0.82
CA PHE A 47 4.41 3.17 -1.84
C PHE A 47 3.00 3.32 -1.26
N ALA A 48 2.66 2.52 -0.25
CA ALA A 48 1.39 2.62 0.47
C ALA A 48 1.10 4.01 1.10
N ARG A 49 2.11 4.88 1.24
CA ARG A 49 1.97 6.21 1.86
C ARG A 49 1.50 7.30 0.88
N PHE A 50 1.67 7.09 -0.42
CA PHE A 50 1.32 8.09 -1.42
C PHE A 50 -0.19 8.14 -1.68
N ASN A 51 -0.69 9.31 -2.06
CA ASN A 51 -1.93 9.37 -2.83
C ASN A 51 -1.57 9.35 -4.30
N TYR A 52 -2.36 8.62 -5.06
CA TYR A 52 -2.18 8.42 -6.48
C TYR A 52 -3.30 9.10 -7.23
N LEU A 53 -2.94 9.87 -8.25
CA LEU A 53 -3.89 10.46 -9.17
C LEU A 53 -3.67 9.84 -10.56
N TRP A 54 -4.78 9.42 -11.19
CA TRP A 54 -4.77 9.08 -12.61
C TRP A 54 -4.50 10.35 -13.41
N MET A 55 -3.47 10.33 -14.26
CA MET A 55 -3.28 11.37 -15.26
C MET A 55 -3.40 10.72 -16.63
N GLU A 56 -4.19 11.35 -17.52
CA GLU A 56 -4.29 10.88 -18.89
C GLU A 56 -2.92 10.87 -19.56
N ASN A 57 -2.66 9.81 -20.33
CA ASN A 57 -1.32 9.51 -20.81
C ASN A 57 -0.94 10.21 -22.12
N LYS A 58 -1.83 11.04 -22.66
CA LYS A 58 -1.43 12.04 -23.65
C LYS A 58 -0.92 13.25 -22.87
N PRO A 59 0.37 13.64 -22.99
CA PRO A 59 0.68 15.04 -22.81
C PRO A 59 -0.22 15.79 -23.80
N LEU A 60 -1.23 16.49 -23.30
CA LEU A 60 -2.04 17.34 -24.16
C LEU A 60 -1.06 18.30 -24.83
N THR A 61 -1.02 18.26 -26.16
CA THR A 61 -0.29 19.30 -26.90
C THR A 61 -0.89 20.65 -26.52
N LEU A 62 -0.07 21.70 -26.47
CA LEU A 62 -0.56 23.04 -26.13
C LEU A 62 -1.74 23.41 -27.06
N GLU A 63 -1.71 22.96 -28.32
CA GLU A 63 -2.83 23.08 -29.25
C GLU A 63 -4.11 22.32 -28.83
N GLU A 64 -4.04 21.09 -28.31
CA GLU A 64 -5.21 20.32 -27.84
C GLU A 64 -5.88 20.98 -26.61
N VAL A 65 -5.09 21.59 -25.71
CA VAL A 65 -5.58 22.40 -24.57
C VAL A 65 -6.26 23.69 -25.02
N ILE A 66 -5.79 24.27 -26.12
CA ILE A 66 -6.32 25.54 -26.66
C ILE A 66 -7.54 25.30 -27.56
N SER A 67 -7.64 24.15 -28.23
CA SER A 67 -8.70 23.87 -29.22
C SER A 67 -9.86 22.99 -28.74
N GLY A 68 -9.72 22.26 -27.63
CA GLY A 68 -10.76 21.34 -27.09
C GLY A 68 -11.57 21.87 -25.91
N GLY A 69 -11.31 23.09 -25.47
CA GLY A 69 -11.80 23.65 -24.21
C GLY A 69 -10.61 24.28 -23.53
N SER A 70 -10.47 25.59 -23.71
CA SER A 70 -9.44 26.44 -23.12
C SER A 70 -9.04 25.92 -21.74
N ALA A 71 -7.72 25.73 -21.49
CA ALA A 71 -7.18 25.60 -20.14
C ALA A 71 -7.96 26.53 -19.20
N VAL A 72 -8.78 25.93 -18.34
CA VAL A 72 -9.51 26.71 -17.35
C VAL A 72 -8.44 27.11 -16.35
N ASP A 73 -8.02 28.36 -16.42
CA ASP A 73 -7.15 28.94 -15.41
C ASP A 73 -7.93 29.01 -14.10
N VAL A 74 -7.73 28.00 -13.26
CA VAL A 74 -8.32 27.90 -11.92
C VAL A 74 -7.47 28.56 -10.85
N THR A 75 -6.40 29.28 -11.22
CA THR A 75 -5.45 29.88 -10.26
C THR A 75 -6.16 30.83 -9.30
N GLU A 76 -7.04 31.68 -9.84
CA GLU A 76 -7.89 32.59 -9.06
C GLU A 76 -8.83 31.84 -8.11
N ASP A 77 -9.45 30.74 -8.56
CA ASP A 77 -10.38 29.96 -7.74
C ASP A 77 -9.66 29.20 -6.62
N ILE A 78 -8.48 28.64 -6.93
CA ILE A 78 -7.59 28.02 -5.92
C ILE A 78 -7.14 29.07 -4.92
N TYR A 79 -6.73 30.26 -5.38
CA TYR A 79 -6.31 31.34 -4.48
C TYR A 79 -7.45 31.74 -3.53
N LYS A 80 -8.66 31.95 -4.06
CA LYS A 80 -9.85 32.27 -3.23
C LYS A 80 -10.16 31.18 -2.23
N LEU A 81 -10.09 29.91 -2.63
CA LEU A 81 -10.27 28.77 -1.74
C LEU A 81 -9.23 28.76 -0.61
N LEU A 82 -7.96 28.99 -0.93
CA LEU A 82 -6.88 29.00 0.06
C LEU A 82 -7.00 30.17 1.04
N VAL A 83 -7.34 31.36 0.56
CA VAL A 83 -7.59 32.54 1.41
C VAL A 83 -8.78 32.29 2.32
N TRP A 84 -9.88 31.74 1.78
CA TRP A 84 -11.05 31.37 2.56
C TRP A 84 -10.69 30.33 3.64
N ALA A 85 -9.97 29.26 3.27
CA ALA A 85 -9.59 28.21 4.19
C ALA A 85 -8.65 28.72 5.31
N ALA A 86 -7.78 29.68 5.01
CA ALA A 86 -6.88 30.30 5.99
C ALA A 86 -7.62 31.19 7.01
N GLN A 87 -8.83 31.65 6.70
CA GLN A 87 -9.66 32.46 7.59
C GLN A 87 -10.59 31.61 8.48
N LEU A 88 -10.73 30.31 8.20
CA LEU A 88 -11.58 29.44 9.01
C LEU A 88 -11.00 29.27 10.43
N PRO A 89 -11.84 29.35 11.47
CA PRO A 89 -11.40 29.05 12.82
C PRO A 89 -11.04 27.56 12.95
N GLY A 90 -10.16 27.25 13.90
CA GLY A 90 -9.88 25.86 14.26
C GLY A 90 -11.16 25.18 14.79
N GLN A 91 -11.73 24.28 13.99
CA GLN A 91 -13.01 23.63 14.28
C GLN A 91 -12.82 22.12 14.46
N LYS A 92 -13.62 21.53 15.36
CA LYS A 92 -13.70 20.07 15.52
C LYS A 92 -14.95 19.58 14.82
N PHE A 93 -14.76 18.75 13.80
CA PHE A 93 -15.87 18.10 13.12
C PHE A 93 -16.23 16.77 13.78
N MET A 94 -17.51 16.44 13.74
CA MET A 94 -18.08 15.18 14.18
C MET A 94 -18.74 14.49 12.98
N PHE A 95 -18.78 13.17 12.96
CA PHE A 95 -19.56 12.45 11.96
C PHE A 95 -21.04 12.46 12.33
N SER A 96 -21.93 12.60 11.34
CA SER A 96 -23.34 12.31 11.57
C SER A 96 -23.52 10.84 11.99
N PRO A 97 -24.62 10.46 12.68
CA PRO A 97 -24.83 9.08 13.10
C PRO A 97 -24.74 8.07 11.95
N ASP A 98 -25.31 8.41 10.80
CA ASP A 98 -25.27 7.56 9.60
C ASP A 98 -23.87 7.50 8.98
N ALA A 99 -23.15 8.63 8.97
CA ALA A 99 -21.77 8.68 8.51
C ALA A 99 -20.86 7.81 9.40
N PHE A 100 -21.04 7.88 10.72
CA PHE A 100 -20.28 7.08 11.67
C PHE A 100 -20.52 5.58 11.46
N LYS A 101 -21.78 5.17 11.33
CA LYS A 101 -22.14 3.76 11.05
C LYS A 101 -21.53 3.29 9.73
N TYR A 102 -21.57 4.13 8.69
CA TYR A 102 -20.96 3.84 7.40
C TYR A 102 -19.44 3.66 7.52
N ILE A 103 -18.76 4.59 8.20
CA ILE A 103 -17.31 4.55 8.40
C ILE A 103 -16.87 3.30 9.14
N VAL A 104 -17.50 2.98 10.28
CA VAL A 104 -17.16 1.79 11.07
C VAL A 104 -17.29 0.54 10.20
N THR A 105 -18.39 0.42 9.46
CA THR A 105 -18.62 -0.71 8.56
C THR A 105 -17.50 -0.84 7.52
N LYS A 106 -17.13 0.26 6.86
CA LYS A 106 -16.10 0.26 5.81
C LYS A 106 -14.70 0.01 6.35
N ILE A 107 -14.33 0.60 7.48
CA ILE A 107 -13.03 0.40 8.11
C ILE A 107 -12.89 -1.07 8.55
N SER A 108 -13.90 -1.64 9.22
CA SER A 108 -13.83 -3.04 9.65
C SER A 108 -13.66 -4.00 8.46
N LEU A 109 -14.34 -3.76 7.33
CA LEU A 109 -14.14 -4.56 6.12
C LEU A 109 -12.70 -4.48 5.60
N VAL A 110 -12.11 -3.29 5.60
CA VAL A 110 -10.73 -3.07 5.14
C VAL A 110 -9.71 -3.67 6.10
N GLU A 111 -9.94 -3.59 7.42
CA GLU A 111 -9.08 -4.21 8.43
C GLU A 111 -9.08 -5.74 8.31
N THR A 112 -10.24 -6.37 8.13
CA THR A 112 -10.32 -7.81 7.85
C THR A 112 -9.54 -8.17 6.59
N LYS A 113 -9.73 -7.41 5.51
CA LYS A 113 -8.97 -7.62 4.26
C LYS A 113 -7.46 -7.46 4.47
N ALA A 114 -7.04 -6.49 5.29
CA ALA A 114 -5.62 -6.28 5.60
C ALA A 114 -4.99 -7.45 6.35
N MET A 115 -5.75 -8.16 7.19
CA MET A 115 -5.27 -9.35 7.91
C MET A 115 -5.11 -10.57 7.00
N GLU A 116 -5.93 -10.67 5.95
CA GLU A 116 -5.94 -11.78 4.99
C GLU A 116 -5.01 -11.54 3.79
N GLU A 117 -4.47 -10.32 3.65
CA GLU A 117 -3.65 -9.92 2.51
C GLU A 117 -2.22 -10.46 2.60
N ASN A 118 -1.82 -11.26 1.62
CA ASN A 118 -0.49 -11.85 1.53
C ASN A 118 0.54 -10.89 0.92
N ASN A 119 0.10 -9.92 0.10
CA ASN A 119 1.00 -8.96 -0.49
C ASN A 119 1.33 -7.85 0.52
N GLN A 120 2.60 -7.76 0.94
CA GLN A 120 3.04 -6.80 1.95
C GLN A 120 2.70 -5.33 1.59
N ILE A 121 2.83 -4.92 0.32
CA ILE A 121 2.53 -3.55 -0.13
C ILE A 121 1.05 -3.27 0.04
N MET A 122 0.21 -4.22 -0.39
CA MET A 122 -1.24 -4.09 -0.29
C MET A 122 -1.67 -4.09 1.19
N ALA A 123 -1.12 -4.99 2.01
CA ALA A 123 -1.38 -5.03 3.43
C ALA A 123 -1.00 -3.69 4.10
N GLU A 124 0.14 -3.09 3.74
CA GLU A 124 0.55 -1.78 4.26
C GLU A 124 -0.31 -0.62 3.76
N PHE A 125 -0.87 -0.71 2.55
CA PHE A 125 -1.84 0.25 2.03
C PHE A 125 -3.16 0.14 2.81
N LEU A 126 -3.70 -1.07 2.95
CA LEU A 126 -4.94 -1.34 3.69
C LEU A 126 -4.81 -0.94 5.16
N ASN A 127 -3.67 -1.20 5.80
CA ASN A 127 -3.40 -0.75 7.18
C ASN A 127 -3.36 0.79 7.34
N LYS A 128 -3.05 1.53 6.27
CA LYS A 128 -3.05 3.01 6.26
C LYS A 128 -4.38 3.59 5.77
N PHE A 129 -5.24 2.75 5.20
CA PHE A 129 -6.52 3.16 4.64
C PHE A 129 -7.40 3.92 5.64
N PRO A 130 -7.58 3.48 6.91
CA PRO A 130 -8.46 4.20 7.85
C PRO A 130 -8.04 5.65 8.06
N GLY A 131 -6.74 5.89 8.27
CA GLY A 131 -6.20 7.24 8.46
C GLY A 131 -6.36 8.12 7.21
N LYS A 132 -6.15 7.55 6.01
CA LYS A 132 -6.39 8.27 4.75
C LYS A 132 -7.88 8.59 4.57
N PHE A 133 -8.75 7.64 4.88
CA PHE A 133 -10.19 7.76 4.74
C PHE A 133 -10.76 8.88 5.60
N LEU A 134 -10.44 8.89 6.89
CA LEU A 134 -10.89 9.94 7.80
C LEU A 134 -10.37 11.33 7.39
N ARG A 135 -9.13 11.41 6.89
CA ARG A 135 -8.57 12.67 6.38
C ARG A 135 -9.31 13.18 5.14
N HIS A 136 -9.61 12.30 4.18
CA HIS A 136 -10.37 12.68 2.98
C HIS A 136 -11.79 13.12 3.33
N CYS A 137 -12.45 12.48 4.30
CA CYS A 137 -13.75 12.94 4.79
C CYS A 137 -13.69 14.40 5.27
N GLY A 138 -12.68 14.75 6.08
CA GLY A 138 -12.53 16.12 6.57
C GLY A 138 -12.22 17.13 5.45
N LEU A 139 -11.30 16.79 4.55
CA LEU A 139 -10.94 17.67 3.43
C LEU A 139 -12.11 17.88 2.46
N LEU A 140 -12.82 16.81 2.08
CA LEU A 140 -13.97 16.90 1.19
C LEU A 140 -15.13 17.65 1.84
N HIS A 141 -15.33 17.50 3.15
CA HIS A 141 -16.34 18.28 3.87
C HIS A 141 -16.07 19.79 3.77
N LEU A 142 -14.80 20.20 3.95
CA LEU A 142 -14.40 21.60 3.78
C LEU A 142 -14.60 22.06 2.33
N LEU A 143 -14.15 21.27 1.37
CA LEU A 143 -14.27 21.61 -0.06
C LEU A 143 -15.73 21.73 -0.52
N PHE A 144 -16.61 20.85 -0.07
CA PHE A 144 -18.03 20.90 -0.41
C PHE A 144 -18.78 22.02 0.32
N SER A 145 -18.21 22.54 1.40
CA SER A 145 -18.77 23.68 2.12
C SER A 145 -18.41 25.00 1.46
N TYR A 146 -17.26 25.10 0.77
CA TYR A 146 -16.81 26.33 0.12
C TYR A 146 -17.88 26.91 -0.84
N PRO A 147 -18.15 28.23 -0.80
CA PRO A 147 -17.53 29.27 0.06
C PRO A 147 -18.22 29.48 1.42
N ASN A 148 -19.19 28.65 1.77
CA ASN A 148 -19.99 28.76 2.99
C ASN A 148 -19.25 28.18 4.21
N GLU A 149 -19.66 28.57 5.41
CA GLU A 149 -19.11 28.00 6.64
C GLU A 149 -19.45 26.50 6.76
N PRO A 150 -18.45 25.63 7.00
CA PRO A 150 -18.68 24.20 7.13
C PRO A 150 -19.48 23.88 8.40
N THR A 151 -20.48 23.00 8.25
CA THR A 151 -21.23 22.52 9.41
C THR A 151 -20.34 21.66 10.30
N ASN A 152 -20.65 21.59 11.61
CA ASN A 152 -19.92 20.72 12.54
C ASN A 152 -20.09 19.22 12.25
N LEU A 153 -21.06 18.83 11.41
CA LEU A 153 -21.40 17.44 11.14
C LEU A 153 -21.03 17.06 9.70
N ILE A 154 -20.13 16.09 9.57
CA ILE A 154 -19.78 15.49 8.28
C ILE A 154 -20.89 14.50 7.90
N PRO A 155 -21.61 14.72 6.77
CA PRO A 155 -22.68 13.85 6.34
C PRO A 155 -22.14 12.56 5.69
N GLN A 156 -22.99 11.53 5.63
CA GLN A 156 -22.62 10.23 5.04
C GLN A 156 -22.22 10.35 3.56
N SER A 157 -22.85 11.25 2.80
CA SER A 157 -22.55 11.48 1.38
C SER A 157 -21.09 11.89 1.15
N VAL A 158 -20.53 12.74 2.00
CA VAL A 158 -19.11 13.12 1.97
C VAL A 158 -18.23 11.90 2.21
N CYS A 159 -18.60 11.06 3.19
CA CYS A 159 -17.86 9.84 3.50
C CYS A 159 -17.92 8.80 2.37
N GLN A 160 -19.00 8.73 1.60
CA GLN A 160 -19.07 7.86 0.42
C GLN A 160 -18.07 8.30 -0.65
N VAL A 161 -18.05 9.59 -1.00
CA VAL A 161 -17.11 10.14 -1.98
C VAL A 161 -15.65 9.95 -1.51
N ALA A 162 -15.39 10.16 -0.22
CA ALA A 162 -14.07 9.95 0.36
C ALA A 162 -13.62 8.48 0.25
N PHE A 163 -14.52 7.53 0.48
CA PHE A 163 -14.23 6.10 0.36
C PHE A 163 -13.91 5.74 -1.09
N ASP A 164 -14.76 6.15 -2.03
CA ASP A 164 -14.61 5.85 -3.45
C ASP A 164 -13.30 6.41 -4.02
N SER A 165 -12.91 7.61 -3.60
CA SER A 165 -11.63 8.23 -3.98
C SER A 165 -10.41 7.38 -3.57
N ILE A 166 -10.43 6.78 -2.38
CA ILE A 166 -9.29 5.97 -1.90
C ILE A 166 -9.33 4.56 -2.50
N VAL A 167 -10.52 4.02 -2.78
CA VAL A 167 -10.64 2.76 -3.53
C VAL A 167 -10.00 2.89 -4.90
N GLN A 168 -10.14 4.03 -5.59
CA GLN A 168 -9.40 4.26 -6.84
C GLN A 168 -7.88 4.26 -6.65
N GLN A 169 -7.37 4.73 -5.50
CA GLN A 169 -5.94 4.62 -5.19
C GLN A 169 -5.48 3.16 -5.02
N GLN A 170 -6.36 2.28 -4.53
CA GLN A 170 -6.07 0.84 -4.40
C GLN A 170 -5.72 0.22 -5.75
N TYR A 171 -6.45 0.56 -6.81
CA TYR A 171 -6.18 0.07 -8.17
C TYR A 171 -4.73 0.33 -8.60
N PHE A 172 -4.18 1.50 -8.28
CA PHE A 172 -2.78 1.81 -8.60
C PHE A 172 -1.79 0.99 -7.79
N ILE A 173 -2.05 0.80 -6.50
CA ILE A 173 -1.23 -0.07 -5.67
C ILE A 173 -1.27 -1.49 -6.21
N GLU A 174 -2.42 -1.99 -6.65
CA GLU A 174 -2.54 -3.30 -7.30
C GLU A 174 -1.66 -3.38 -8.56
N LYS A 175 -1.63 -2.34 -9.40
CA LYS A 175 -0.72 -2.28 -10.56
C LYS A 175 0.75 -2.25 -10.14
N VAL A 176 1.11 -1.50 -9.11
CA VAL A 176 2.48 -1.51 -8.56
C VAL A 176 2.85 -2.89 -8.03
N CYS A 177 1.92 -3.60 -7.37
CA CYS A 177 2.12 -4.97 -6.91
C CYS A 177 2.37 -5.95 -8.07
N LEU A 178 1.69 -5.77 -9.21
CA LEU A 178 1.87 -6.59 -10.42
C LEU A 178 3.20 -6.32 -11.15
N LEU A 179 3.73 -5.11 -11.04
CA LEU A 179 5.00 -4.72 -11.67
C LEU A 179 6.24 -5.17 -10.88
N LYS A 180 6.06 -5.69 -9.65
CA LYS A 180 7.18 -6.25 -8.90
C LYS A 180 7.40 -7.72 -9.28
N PRO A 181 8.59 -8.08 -9.82
CA PRO A 181 8.93 -9.47 -10.10
C PRO A 181 9.11 -10.23 -8.77
N GLU A 182 8.21 -11.18 -8.52
CA GLU A 182 8.16 -12.12 -7.37
C GLU A 182 8.28 -11.48 -5.96
N PRO A 183 7.92 -12.18 -4.87
CA PRO A 183 7.87 -11.55 -3.56
C PRO A 183 9.29 -11.21 -3.13
N ALA A 184 9.67 -9.93 -3.26
CA ALA A 184 10.89 -9.42 -2.67
C ALA A 184 10.86 -9.80 -1.19
N LEU A 185 11.77 -10.71 -0.79
CA LEU A 185 11.89 -11.17 0.60
C LEU A 185 11.79 -9.98 1.54
N SER A 186 10.92 -10.06 2.54
CA SER A 186 10.85 -9.01 3.58
C SER A 186 12.24 -8.85 4.23
N ASP A 187 12.55 -7.68 4.80
CA ASP A 187 13.87 -7.44 5.40
C ASP A 187 14.19 -8.43 6.53
N MET A 188 13.14 -8.91 7.22
CA MET A 188 13.24 -9.97 8.22
C MET A 188 13.63 -11.31 7.58
N LEU A 189 12.98 -11.71 6.48
CA LEU A 189 13.30 -12.93 5.75
C LEU A 189 14.70 -12.88 5.11
N LYS A 190 15.11 -11.73 4.55
CA LYS A 190 16.49 -11.52 4.06
C LYS A 190 17.51 -11.67 5.18
N SER A 191 17.29 -10.98 6.30
CA SER A 191 18.20 -11.05 7.44
C SER A 191 18.30 -12.45 8.03
N LEU A 192 17.20 -13.20 8.03
CA LEU A 192 17.16 -14.60 8.44
C LEU A 192 17.92 -15.48 7.43
N LEU A 193 17.65 -15.32 6.14
CA LEU A 193 18.31 -16.04 5.05
C LEU A 193 19.84 -15.84 5.10
N ASP A 194 20.32 -14.59 5.17
CA ASP A 194 21.75 -14.25 5.29
C ASP A 194 22.39 -14.86 6.54
N TYR A 195 21.62 -14.99 7.62
CA TYR A 195 22.12 -15.63 8.84
C TYR A 195 22.24 -17.14 8.65
N CYS A 196 21.23 -17.78 8.08
CA CYS A 196 21.23 -19.21 7.78
C CYS A 196 22.33 -19.60 6.78
N GLN A 197 22.50 -18.83 5.70
CA GLN A 197 23.54 -19.05 4.69
C GLN A 197 24.94 -19.00 5.30
N ARG A 198 25.23 -18.00 6.15
CA ARG A 198 26.53 -17.89 6.83
C ARG A 198 26.82 -19.02 7.82
N LYS A 199 25.79 -19.69 8.34
CA LYS A 199 25.96 -20.81 9.27
C LYS A 199 26.11 -22.16 8.58
N ASP A 200 25.65 -22.27 7.33
CA ASP A 200 25.70 -23.45 6.46
C ASP A 200 25.33 -24.78 7.18
N LYS A 201 24.32 -24.72 8.04
CA LYS A 201 23.82 -25.89 8.77
C LYS A 201 22.33 -25.76 9.03
N PHE A 202 21.70 -26.87 9.40
CA PHE A 202 20.33 -26.85 9.89
C PHE A 202 20.22 -26.07 11.20
N LEU A 203 19.40 -25.02 11.20
CA LEU A 203 19.11 -24.19 12.36
C LEU A 203 17.67 -24.42 12.81
N SER A 204 17.47 -24.56 14.11
CA SER A 204 16.16 -24.59 14.75
C SER A 204 15.67 -23.18 15.09
N GLY A 205 14.37 -23.03 15.35
CA GLY A 205 13.82 -21.75 15.83
C GLY A 205 14.51 -21.25 17.11
N SER A 206 14.95 -22.15 17.98
CA SER A 206 15.71 -21.81 19.19
C SER A 206 17.10 -21.24 18.89
N ASP A 207 17.77 -21.73 17.85
CA ASP A 207 19.08 -21.21 17.42
C ASP A 207 18.99 -19.76 16.91
N ILE A 208 17.84 -19.39 16.34
CA ILE A 208 17.58 -18.03 15.90
C ILE A 208 17.29 -17.11 17.08
N VAL A 209 16.41 -17.53 18.00
CA VAL A 209 16.04 -16.73 19.18
C VAL A 209 17.22 -16.54 20.12
N THR A 210 18.14 -17.50 20.22
CA THR A 210 19.34 -17.36 21.07
C THR A 210 20.42 -16.47 20.44
N SER A 211 20.33 -16.15 19.15
CA SER A 211 21.30 -15.33 18.44
C SER A 211 21.18 -13.85 18.81
N LYS A 212 22.32 -13.22 19.11
CA LYS A 212 22.42 -11.77 19.36
C LYS A 212 21.93 -10.91 18.18
N LYS A 213 21.94 -11.46 16.96
CA LYS A 213 21.49 -10.75 15.74
C LYS A 213 20.04 -10.30 15.83
N PHE A 214 19.20 -11.03 16.57
CA PHE A 214 17.75 -10.80 16.64
C PHE A 214 17.31 -10.22 18.00
N ASP A 215 18.25 -9.78 18.85
CA ASP A 215 17.95 -9.28 20.21
C ASP A 215 16.95 -8.12 20.21
N LYS A 216 17.04 -7.20 19.26
CA LYS A 216 16.15 -6.03 19.15
C LYS A 216 14.69 -6.38 18.81
N VAL A 217 14.44 -7.56 18.24
CA VAL A 217 13.11 -8.01 17.80
C VAL A 217 12.55 -9.15 18.65
N LYS A 218 13.34 -9.67 19.62
CA LYS A 218 12.99 -10.75 20.55
C LYS A 218 11.61 -10.68 21.20
N PRO A 219 11.07 -9.51 21.62
CA PRO A 219 9.77 -9.47 22.29
C PRO A 219 8.63 -10.04 21.44
N LYS A 220 8.77 -10.00 20.11
CA LYS A 220 7.78 -10.52 19.15
C LYS A 220 8.31 -11.70 18.33
N PHE A 221 9.62 -11.89 18.28
CA PHE A 221 10.29 -12.90 17.46
C PHE A 221 10.54 -14.18 18.26
N THR A 222 9.50 -15.02 18.37
CA THR A 222 9.57 -16.31 19.09
C THR A 222 10.13 -17.44 18.22
N ALA A 223 10.47 -18.57 18.82
CA ALA A 223 10.92 -19.75 18.08
C ALA A 223 9.85 -20.27 17.11
N GLN A 224 8.57 -20.05 17.43
CA GLN A 224 7.46 -20.42 16.55
C GLN A 224 7.38 -19.49 15.33
N VAL A 225 7.58 -18.19 15.54
CA VAL A 225 7.65 -17.20 14.44
C VAL A 225 8.85 -17.50 13.53
N ALA A 226 10.02 -17.81 14.10
CA ALA A 226 11.19 -18.23 13.31
C ALA A 226 10.90 -19.48 12.46
N ARG A 227 10.19 -20.47 13.02
CA ARG A 227 9.75 -21.67 12.28
C ARG A 227 8.74 -21.36 11.18
N SER A 228 7.87 -20.37 11.35
CA SER A 228 6.98 -19.90 10.28
C SER A 228 7.81 -19.37 9.12
N TYR A 229 8.75 -18.45 9.40
CA TYR A 229 9.63 -17.90 8.39
C TYR A 229 10.51 -18.93 7.68
N PHE A 230 10.90 -20.01 8.37
CA PHE A 230 11.57 -21.13 7.73
C PHE A 230 10.71 -21.83 6.67
N LYS A 231 9.41 -21.99 6.93
CA LYS A 231 8.48 -22.55 5.94
C LYS A 231 8.37 -21.63 4.73
N ASP A 232 8.16 -20.34 4.98
CA ASP A 232 8.07 -19.34 3.91
C ASP A 232 9.33 -19.36 3.03
N LEU A 233 10.54 -19.37 3.63
CA LEU A 233 11.80 -19.45 2.89
C LEU A 233 11.94 -20.73 2.07
N ALA A 234 11.47 -21.88 2.58
CA ALA A 234 11.55 -23.14 1.87
C ALA A 234 10.51 -23.24 0.74
N GLU A 235 9.29 -22.74 0.95
CA GLU A 235 8.25 -22.64 -0.08
C GLU A 235 8.68 -21.72 -1.23
N MET A 236 9.44 -20.67 -0.92
CA MET A 236 10.07 -19.79 -1.91
C MET A 236 11.36 -20.36 -2.53
N GLY A 237 11.76 -21.59 -2.19
CA GLY A 237 12.92 -22.26 -2.77
C GLY A 237 14.29 -21.85 -2.23
N TYR A 238 14.38 -21.03 -1.17
CA TYR A 238 15.68 -20.56 -0.64
C TYR A 238 16.40 -21.58 0.26
N GLY A 239 15.84 -22.76 0.48
CA GLY A 239 16.45 -23.79 1.29
C GLY A 239 15.57 -25.02 1.50
N GLN A 240 15.99 -25.87 2.42
CA GLN A 240 15.31 -27.12 2.75
C GLN A 240 14.96 -27.21 4.24
N LEU A 241 13.84 -27.86 4.52
CA LEU A 241 13.37 -28.15 5.87
C LEU A 241 13.74 -29.57 6.30
N GLU A 242 14.00 -29.72 7.59
CA GLU A 242 14.15 -31.03 8.23
C GLU A 242 13.31 -31.10 9.50
N GLY A 243 12.62 -32.22 9.68
CA GLY A 243 11.75 -32.45 10.84
C GLY A 243 10.39 -31.76 10.73
N SER A 244 9.65 -31.74 11.85
CA SER A 244 8.30 -31.18 11.91
C SER A 244 7.99 -30.61 13.30
N GLY A 245 6.96 -29.77 13.38
CA GLY A 245 6.49 -29.17 14.62
C GLY A 245 7.60 -28.41 15.36
N THR A 246 7.84 -28.76 16.63
CA THR A 246 8.88 -28.12 17.45
C THR A 246 10.30 -28.47 17.03
N ARG A 247 10.48 -29.56 16.27
CA ARG A 247 11.78 -30.03 15.76
C ARG A 247 12.09 -29.54 14.35
N LEU A 248 11.25 -28.67 13.78
CA LEU A 248 11.49 -28.08 12.46
C LEU A 248 12.79 -27.29 12.46
N ARG A 249 13.67 -27.65 11.51
CA ARG A 249 14.95 -26.99 11.23
C ARG A 249 15.01 -26.57 9.77
N PHE A 250 15.80 -25.55 9.48
CA PHE A 250 15.99 -25.02 8.13
C PHE A 250 17.47 -24.90 7.80
N LYS A 251 17.85 -25.29 6.57
CA LYS A 251 19.15 -25.02 5.98
C LYS A 251 18.94 -24.22 4.70
N ALA A 252 19.55 -23.04 4.62
CA ALA A 252 19.54 -22.22 3.42
C ALA A 252 20.46 -22.81 2.34
N PHE A 253 20.12 -22.61 1.07
CA PHE A 253 21.04 -22.87 -0.02
C PHE A 253 22.07 -21.75 -0.13
N THR A 254 23.32 -22.12 -0.42
CA THR A 254 24.47 -21.21 -0.54
C THR A 254 24.45 -20.37 -1.82
N GLN A 255 23.66 -20.78 -2.81
CA GLN A 255 23.40 -20.06 -4.05
C GLN A 255 21.89 -19.94 -4.28
N ASN A 256 21.47 -18.81 -4.83
CA ASN A 256 20.07 -18.53 -5.10
C ASN A 256 19.61 -19.42 -6.27
N PRO A 257 18.63 -20.32 -6.11
CA PRO A 257 18.23 -21.23 -7.19
C PRO A 257 17.65 -20.50 -8.41
N VAL A 258 17.20 -19.25 -8.25
CA VAL A 258 16.77 -18.39 -9.36
C VAL A 258 17.92 -18.09 -10.33
N GLU A 259 19.17 -18.01 -9.88
CA GLU A 259 20.35 -17.82 -10.75
C GLU A 259 20.76 -19.10 -11.49
N ILE A 260 20.37 -20.29 -11.00
CA ILE A 260 20.74 -21.57 -11.62
C ILE A 260 19.83 -21.88 -12.82
N ALA A 261 18.58 -21.41 -12.81
CA ALA A 261 17.65 -21.59 -13.93
C ALA A 261 18.03 -20.76 -15.17
N GLU A 262 18.63 -19.57 -15.01
CA GLU A 262 19.07 -18.71 -16.13
C GLU A 262 20.39 -19.17 -16.78
N ILE A 263 21.18 -19.99 -16.11
CA ILE A 263 22.45 -20.51 -16.66
C ILE A 263 22.25 -21.79 -17.48
N GLN A 264 21.08 -22.44 -17.37
CA GLN A 264 20.76 -23.70 -18.06
C GLN A 264 19.71 -23.59 -19.18
N SER A 265 19.27 -22.36 -19.52
CA SER A 265 18.37 -22.04 -20.65
C SER A 265 19.08 -21.21 -21.72
#